data_AF-A0A812PML7-F1
#
_entry.id   AF-A0A812PML7-F1
#
_cell.length_a   1.000
_cell.length_b   1.000
_cell.length_c   1.000
_cell.angle_alpha   90.00
_cell.angle_beta   90.00
_cell.angle_gamma   90.00
#
_symmetry.space_group_name_H-M   'P 1'
#
loop_
_entity.id
_entity.type
_entity.pdbx_description
1 polymer ?
#
loop_
_entity_poly.entity_id
_entity_poly.type
_entity_poly.pdbx_seq_one_letter_code
_entity_poly.pdbx_strand_id
1 'polypeptide(L)'
;MLRILRLLKLVKAVRPLYSLALGVTQAMQSIFWVLVFLVVTLYAFAILATRLLGHSDFVQESDDLPVASKELFCSIWDSMFALFSIMNQQNWEAMGPLLDKVPAIKPVYVLFTICSSWALLSVLTGVVSDNMMAVRESQAQKDEEAVEERRIWLARWLRGVFAAADKDGSMTLERSEYRELLKSPFHLKRLQQVAKVPMQDLMQMFDILDVDHNGLIEFQ
;
A
#
# COMPACT_ATOMS: atom_id res chain seq x y z
N MET A 1 -7.80 29.81 9.65
CA MET A 1 -8.51 29.25 8.48
C MET A 1 -7.87 29.62 7.13
N LEU A 2 -7.74 30.91 6.75
CA LEU A 2 -7.16 31.32 5.44
C LEU A 2 -5.72 30.85 5.16
N ARG A 3 -4.90 30.61 6.20
CA ARG A 3 -3.53 30.09 6.07
C ARG A 3 -3.48 28.64 5.57
N ILE A 4 -4.44 27.80 5.96
CA ILE A 4 -4.55 26.40 5.54
C ILE A 4 -5.00 26.28 4.08
N LEU A 5 -5.94 27.12 3.64
CA LEU A 5 -6.37 27.19 2.24
C LEU A 5 -5.23 27.62 1.29
N ARG A 6 -4.33 28.51 1.74
CA ARG A 6 -3.14 28.89 0.96
C ARG A 6 -2.13 27.74 0.85
N LEU A 7 -1.92 26.97 1.92
CA LEU A 7 -1.07 25.78 1.90
C LEU A 7 -1.61 24.71 0.94
N LEU A 8 -2.92 24.45 0.95
CA LEU A 8 -3.56 23.52 0.00
C LEU A 8 -3.41 23.97 -1.46
N LYS A 9 -3.48 25.28 -1.73
CA LYS A 9 -3.19 25.83 -3.06
C LYS A 9 -1.72 25.64 -3.47
N LEU A 10 -0.79 25.77 -2.52
CA LEU A 10 0.65 25.56 -2.75
C LEU A 10 0.98 24.09 -3.03
N VAL A 11 0.33 23.17 -2.30
CA VAL A 11 0.40 21.71 -2.55
C VAL A 11 -0.07 21.37 -3.96
N LYS A 12 -1.18 21.97 -4.43
CA LYS A 12 -1.66 21.80 -5.81
C LYS A 12 -0.75 22.45 -6.87
N ALA A 13 -0.03 23.52 -6.52
CA ALA A 13 0.87 24.20 -7.45
C ALA A 13 2.20 23.45 -7.67
N VAL A 14 2.63 22.65 -6.69
CA VAL A 14 3.88 21.89 -6.75
C VAL A 14 3.57 20.43 -7.09
N ARG A 15 3.78 20.03 -8.36
CA ARG A 15 3.49 18.67 -8.86
C ARG A 15 4.01 17.53 -7.95
N PRO A 16 5.24 17.59 -7.39
CA PRO A 16 5.71 16.58 -6.44
C PRO A 16 4.89 16.50 -5.15
N LEU A 17 4.51 17.64 -4.56
CA LEU A 17 3.68 17.67 -3.34
C LEU A 17 2.27 17.16 -3.61
N TYR A 18 1.70 17.48 -4.78
CA TYR A 18 0.39 16.98 -5.19
C TYR A 18 0.38 15.45 -5.34
N SER A 19 1.42 14.88 -5.95
CA SER A 19 1.57 13.43 -6.07
C SER A 19 1.71 12.74 -4.71
N LEU A 20 2.47 13.33 -3.79
CA LEU A 20 2.58 12.83 -2.41
C LEU A 20 1.26 12.93 -1.66
N ALA A 21 0.55 14.06 -1.79
CA ALA A 21 -0.75 14.26 -1.16
C ALA A 21 -1.78 13.25 -1.67
N LEU A 22 -1.79 12.96 -2.98
CA LEU A 22 -2.67 11.94 -3.57
C LEU A 22 -2.36 10.54 -3.00
N GLY A 23 -1.08 10.19 -2.89
CA GLY A 23 -0.65 8.94 -2.26
C GLY A 23 -1.07 8.82 -0.79
N VAL A 24 -0.94 9.92 -0.03
CA VAL A 24 -1.43 9.98 1.36
C VAL A 24 -2.94 9.80 1.43
N THR A 25 -3.71 10.45 0.54
CA THR A 25 -5.17 10.30 0.54
C THR A 25 -5.62 8.88 0.21
N GLN A 26 -4.88 8.16 -0.63
CA GLN A 26 -5.16 6.76 -0.95
C GLN A 26 -4.85 5.85 0.25
N ALA A 27 -3.72 6.07 0.94
CA ALA A 27 -3.38 5.35 2.17
C ALA A 27 -4.33 5.67 3.34
N MET A 28 -4.90 6.89 3.38
CA MET A 28 -5.85 7.30 4.41
C MET A 28 -7.11 6.44 4.45
N GLN A 29 -7.55 5.88 3.32
CA GLN A 29 -8.75 5.04 3.28
C GLN A 29 -8.56 3.74 4.05
N SER A 30 -7.43 3.04 3.86
CA SER A 30 -7.08 1.85 4.64
C SER A 30 -6.88 2.20 6.12
N ILE A 31 -6.10 3.26 6.39
CA ILE A 31 -5.85 3.72 7.76
C ILE A 31 -7.15 4.08 8.49
N PHE A 32 -8.14 4.63 7.79
CA PHE A 32 -9.42 5.01 8.38
C PHE A 32 -10.17 3.82 8.98
N TRP A 33 -10.31 2.72 8.23
CA TRP A 33 -11.01 1.53 8.75
C TRP A 33 -10.29 0.90 9.93
N VAL A 34 -8.96 0.90 9.88
CA VAL A 34 -8.13 0.41 10.96
C VAL A 34 -8.24 1.30 12.22
N LEU A 35 -8.29 2.61 12.04
CA LEU A 35 -8.54 3.58 13.11
C LEU A 35 -9.94 3.38 13.72
N VAL A 36 -10.96 3.14 12.89
CA VAL A 36 -12.32 2.83 13.36
C VAL A 36 -12.33 1.57 14.23
N PHE A 37 -11.67 0.50 13.78
CA PHE A 37 -11.55 -0.73 14.56
C PHE A 37 -10.83 -0.51 15.91
N LEU A 38 -9.76 0.31 15.92
CA LEU A 38 -9.05 0.70 17.14
C LEU A 38 -9.96 1.47 18.11
N VAL A 39 -10.73 2.44 17.61
CA VAL A 39 -11.66 3.24 18.42
C VAL A 39 -12.78 2.38 19.00
N VAL A 40 -13.34 1.44 18.23
CA VAL A 40 -14.38 0.51 18.71
C VAL A 40 -13.81 -0.39 19.82
N THR A 41 -12.59 -0.87 19.66
CA THR A 41 -11.91 -1.69 20.67
C THR A 41 -11.66 -0.87 21.95
N LEU A 42 -11.13 0.35 21.82
CA LEU A 42 -10.93 1.27 22.94
C LEU A 42 -12.25 1.58 23.66
N TYR A 43 -13.34 1.77 22.92
CA TYR A 43 -14.66 2.02 23.48
C TYR A 43 -15.19 0.82 24.28
N ALA A 44 -15.03 -0.41 23.76
CA ALA A 44 -15.42 -1.63 24.48
C ALA A 44 -14.65 -1.78 25.81
N PHE A 45 -13.32 -1.58 25.79
CA PHE A 45 -12.52 -1.60 27.01
C PHE A 45 -12.81 -0.42 27.94
N ALA A 46 -13.15 0.75 27.40
CA ALA A 46 -13.56 1.90 28.20
C ALA A 46 -14.83 1.62 28.99
N ILE A 47 -15.84 0.98 28.39
CA ILE A 47 -17.05 0.57 29.13
C ILE A 47 -16.69 -0.38 30.28
N LEU A 48 -15.83 -1.38 30.03
CA LEU A 48 -15.37 -2.30 31.06
C LEU A 48 -14.62 -1.56 32.17
N ALA A 49 -13.73 -0.64 31.81
CA ALA A 49 -12.96 0.17 32.75
C ALA A 49 -13.86 1.10 33.58
N THR A 50 -14.79 1.83 32.97
CA THR A 50 -15.75 2.70 33.69
C THR A 50 -16.63 1.88 34.65
N ARG A 51 -17.03 0.66 34.27
CA ARG A 51 -17.82 -0.24 35.13
C ARG A 51 -17.01 -0.82 36.28
N LEU A 52 -15.77 -1.25 36.02
CA LEU A 52 -14.91 -1.90 37.02
C LEU A 52 -14.19 -0.90 37.93
N LEU A 53 -13.88 0.30 37.44
CA LEU A 53 -13.07 1.31 38.14
C LEU A 53 -13.90 2.50 38.62
N GLY A 54 -14.89 2.93 37.83
CA GLY A 54 -15.72 4.08 38.15
C GLY A 54 -16.91 3.78 39.06
N HIS A 55 -17.42 2.54 39.05
CA HIS A 55 -18.67 2.16 39.73
C HIS A 55 -18.57 0.89 40.57
N SER A 56 -17.38 0.32 40.79
CA SER A 56 -17.26 -0.84 41.66
C SER A 56 -17.21 -0.38 43.13
N ASP A 57 -18.05 -1.01 43.96
CA ASP A 57 -18.06 -0.81 45.43
C ASP A 57 -16.67 -1.07 46.05
N PHE A 58 -15.82 -1.87 45.39
CA PHE A 58 -14.43 -2.16 45.76
C PHE A 58 -13.49 -0.94 45.78
N VAL A 59 -13.75 0.06 44.93
CA VAL A 59 -12.94 1.29 44.79
C VAL A 59 -13.49 2.42 45.68
N GLN A 60 -14.75 2.30 46.11
CA GLN A 60 -15.43 3.30 46.92
C GLN A 60 -15.08 3.20 48.41
N GLU A 61 -14.73 2.02 48.92
CA GLU A 61 -14.24 1.82 50.30
C GLU A 61 -12.76 2.20 50.52
N SER A 62 -11.98 2.41 49.45
CA SER A 62 -10.58 2.84 49.56
C SER A 62 -10.50 4.38 49.62
N ASP A 63 -10.52 4.91 50.84
CA ASP A 63 -10.46 6.35 51.19
C ASP A 63 -9.14 7.04 50.75
N ASP A 64 -8.13 6.26 50.35
CA ASP A 64 -6.76 6.71 50.04
C ASP A 64 -6.44 6.85 48.54
N LEU A 65 -7.41 6.67 47.64
CA LEU A 65 -7.13 6.79 46.20
C LEU A 65 -6.93 8.26 45.80
N PRO A 66 -5.87 8.60 45.05
CA PRO A 66 -5.71 9.94 44.50
C PRO A 66 -6.93 10.33 43.68
N VAL A 67 -7.49 11.51 43.94
CA VAL A 67 -8.67 12.05 43.24
C VAL A 67 -8.47 12.00 41.72
N ALA A 68 -7.25 12.28 41.26
CA ALA A 68 -6.84 12.20 39.86
C ALA A 68 -7.05 10.81 39.24
N SER A 69 -6.84 9.71 39.99
CA SER A 69 -7.02 8.35 39.48
C SER A 69 -8.49 7.92 39.42
N LYS A 70 -9.35 8.47 40.30
CA LYS A 70 -10.80 8.26 40.29
C LYS A 70 -11.49 9.05 39.18
N GLU A 71 -11.04 10.28 38.90
CA GLU A 71 -11.60 11.11 37.83
C GLU A 71 -11.35 10.54 36.42
N LEU A 72 -10.23 9.83 36.21
CA LEU A 72 -9.88 9.22 34.92
C LEU A 72 -10.90 8.20 34.40
N PHE A 73 -11.70 7.59 35.28
CA PHE A 73 -12.68 6.55 34.90
C PHE A 73 -14.14 6.93 35.23
N CYS A 74 -14.41 8.22 35.43
CA CYS A 74 -15.74 8.70 35.80
C CYS A 74 -16.71 8.68 34.61
N SER A 75 -16.26 9.11 33.42
CA SER A 75 -17.03 9.04 32.18
C SER A 75 -16.40 8.07 31.17
N ILE A 76 -17.19 7.62 30.20
CA ILE A 76 -16.70 6.77 29.11
C ILE A 76 -15.64 7.50 28.29
N TRP A 77 -15.81 8.81 28.06
CA TRP A 77 -14.86 9.62 27.31
C TRP A 77 -13.51 9.77 28.03
N ASP A 78 -13.56 10.03 29.34
CA ASP A 78 -12.34 10.12 30.16
C ASP A 78 -11.64 8.76 30.24
N SER A 79 -12.42 7.69 30.36
CA SER A 79 -11.92 6.31 30.36
C SER A 79 -11.24 5.96 29.02
N MET A 80 -11.82 6.39 27.89
CA MET A 80 -11.21 6.22 26.58
C MET A 80 -9.88 6.99 26.47
N PHE A 81 -9.81 8.23 26.98
CA PHE A 81 -8.59 9.03 26.97
C PHE A 81 -7.50 8.44 27.88
N ALA A 82 -7.89 7.96 29.06
CA ALA A 82 -7.00 7.25 29.99
C ALA A 82 -6.44 5.97 29.36
N LEU A 83 -7.30 5.13 28.76
CA LEU A 83 -6.88 3.90 28.07
C LEU A 83 -6.02 4.18 26.84
N PHE A 84 -6.29 5.24 26.08
CA PHE A 84 -5.43 5.68 24.98
C PHE A 84 -4.05 6.11 25.49
N SER A 85 -4.00 6.80 26.64
CA SER A 85 -2.73 7.21 27.27
C SER A 85 -1.94 6.01 27.80
N ILE A 86 -2.63 5.01 28.36
CA ILE A 86 -2.04 3.73 28.79
C ILE A 86 -1.49 2.96 27.58
N MET A 87 -2.25 2.90 26.48
CA MET A 87 -1.82 2.27 25.24
C MET A 87 -0.51 2.88 24.70
N ASN A 88 -0.30 4.18 24.89
CA ASN A 88 0.93 4.89 24.51
C ASN A 88 2.00 4.96 25.62
N GLN A 89 1.77 4.31 26.76
CA GLN A 89 2.66 4.34 27.94
C GLN A 89 2.95 5.77 28.48
N GLN A 90 2.09 6.75 28.20
CA GLN A 90 2.34 8.16 28.56
C GLN A 90 1.92 8.54 29.99
N ASN A 91 1.12 7.72 30.68
CA ASN A 91 0.49 8.12 31.95
C ASN A 91 0.69 7.10 33.08
N TRP A 92 1.93 6.64 33.28
CA TRP A 92 2.28 5.71 34.37
C TRP A 92 2.08 6.33 35.77
N GLU A 93 2.37 7.63 35.92
CA GLU A 93 2.29 8.33 37.22
C GLU A 93 0.87 8.31 37.82
N ALA A 94 -0.17 8.36 36.97
CA ALA A 94 -1.56 8.28 37.43
C ALA A 94 -2.05 6.84 37.65
N MET A 95 -1.38 5.85 37.05
CA MET A 95 -1.76 4.42 37.12
C MET A 95 -1.04 3.66 38.23
N GLY A 96 0.21 4.00 38.54
CA GLY A 96 0.99 3.33 39.59
C GLY A 96 0.26 3.27 40.94
N PRO A 97 -0.22 4.42 41.48
CA PRO A 97 -0.97 4.44 42.74
C PRO A 97 -2.28 3.64 42.69
N LEU A 98 -2.96 3.62 41.54
CA LEU A 98 -4.22 2.87 41.34
C LEU A 98 -3.96 1.35 41.38
N LEU A 99 -2.91 0.89 40.70
CA LEU A 99 -2.51 -0.52 40.67
C LEU A 99 -2.02 -1.02 42.04
N ASP A 100 -1.34 -0.17 42.81
CA ASP A 100 -0.85 -0.53 44.14
C ASP A 100 -1.97 -0.61 45.18
N LYS A 101 -2.95 0.29 45.11
CA LYS A 101 -4.11 0.28 46.03
C LYS A 101 -5.13 -0.80 45.68
N VAL A 102 -5.28 -1.14 44.40
CA VAL A 102 -6.27 -2.13 43.95
C VAL A 102 -5.60 -3.20 43.08
N PRO A 103 -4.93 -4.19 43.70
CA PRO A 103 -4.15 -5.19 42.98
C PRO A 103 -5.00 -6.12 42.09
N ALA A 104 -6.31 -6.21 42.32
CA ALA A 104 -7.24 -6.98 41.49
C ALA A 104 -7.33 -6.48 40.03
N ILE A 105 -6.96 -5.23 39.76
CA ILE A 105 -6.99 -4.62 38.42
C ILE A 105 -5.71 -4.92 37.63
N LYS A 106 -4.59 -5.29 38.30
CA LYS A 106 -3.32 -5.64 37.65
C LYS A 106 -3.47 -6.63 36.48
N PRO A 107 -4.19 -7.76 36.60
CA PRO A 107 -4.37 -8.68 35.47
C PRO A 107 -5.15 -8.05 34.31
N VAL A 108 -6.16 -7.22 34.58
CA VAL A 108 -6.95 -6.52 33.54
C VAL A 108 -6.08 -5.49 32.81
N TYR A 109 -5.26 -4.75 33.55
CA TYR A 109 -4.30 -3.79 32.99
C TYR A 109 -3.26 -4.47 32.08
N VAL A 110 -2.68 -5.58 32.53
CA VAL A 110 -1.70 -6.35 31.74
C VAL A 110 -2.34 -6.92 30.48
N LEU A 111 -3.54 -7.52 30.60
CA LEU A 111 -4.28 -8.05 29.46
C LEU A 111 -4.61 -6.95 28.45
N PHE A 112 -5.12 -5.79 28.92
CA PHE A 112 -5.38 -4.65 28.07
C PHE A 112 -4.11 -4.18 27.36
N THR A 113 -3.00 -4.02 28.08
CA THR A 113 -1.73 -3.53 27.52
C THR A 113 -1.19 -4.48 26.44
N ILE A 114 -1.27 -5.79 26.65
CA ILE A 114 -0.86 -6.79 25.64
C ILE A 114 -1.79 -6.69 24.43
N CYS A 115 -3.10 -6.74 24.65
CA CYS A 115 -4.09 -6.65 23.56
C CYS A 115 -3.97 -5.35 22.77
N SER A 116 -3.82 -4.20 23.43
CA SER A 116 -3.71 -2.89 22.78
C SER A 116 -2.39 -2.73 22.05
N SER A 117 -1.28 -3.20 22.62
CA SER A 117 0.04 -3.16 21.96
C SER A 117 0.07 -4.05 20.73
N TRP A 118 -0.50 -5.25 20.81
CA TRP A 118 -0.59 -6.17 19.68
C TRP A 118 -1.59 -5.69 18.63
N ALA A 119 -2.70 -5.07 19.06
CA ALA A 119 -3.63 -4.42 18.15
C ALA A 119 -2.97 -3.25 17.41
N LEU A 120 -2.23 -2.38 18.10
CA LEU A 120 -1.45 -1.33 17.44
C LEU A 120 -0.43 -1.89 16.45
N LEU A 121 0.27 -2.96 16.83
CA LEU A 121 1.24 -3.61 15.95
C LEU A 121 0.55 -4.24 14.72
N SER A 122 -0.61 -4.87 14.89
CA SER A 122 -1.37 -5.48 13.79
C SER A 122 -1.93 -4.42 12.84
N VAL A 123 -2.43 -3.30 13.39
CA VAL A 123 -2.82 -2.09 12.66
C VAL A 123 -1.67 -1.57 11.81
N LEU A 124 -0.49 -1.39 12.42
CA LEU A 124 0.69 -0.83 11.76
C LEU A 124 1.19 -1.77 10.65
N THR A 125 1.20 -3.08 10.93
CA THR A 125 1.57 -4.11 9.95
C THR A 125 0.58 -4.15 8.79
N GLY A 126 -0.72 -4.04 9.06
CA GLY A 126 -1.77 -4.01 8.03
C GLY A 126 -1.60 -2.82 7.09
N VAL A 127 -1.40 -1.62 7.64
CA VAL A 127 -1.16 -0.40 6.85
C VAL A 127 0.12 -0.51 6.01
N VAL A 128 1.20 -1.04 6.59
CA VAL A 128 2.46 -1.26 5.86
C VAL A 128 2.28 -2.29 4.74
N SER A 129 1.56 -3.38 5.00
CA SER A 129 1.24 -4.41 4.00
C SER A 129 0.39 -3.86 2.85
N ASP A 130 -0.67 -3.10 3.15
CA ASP A 130 -1.51 -2.45 2.13
C ASP A 130 -0.70 -1.51 1.23
N ASN A 131 0.19 -0.70 1.83
CA ASN A 131 1.07 0.18 1.06
C ASN A 131 2.07 -0.63 0.20
N MET A 132 2.63 -1.72 0.73
CA MET A 132 3.50 -2.61 -0.05
C MET A 132 2.76 -3.27 -1.20
N MET A 133 1.51 -3.69 -0.99
CA MET A 133 0.66 -4.27 -2.03
C MET A 133 0.34 -3.24 -3.12
N ALA A 134 -0.03 -2.02 -2.75
CA ALA A 134 -0.30 -0.93 -3.69
C ALA A 134 0.93 -0.56 -4.54
N VAL A 135 2.12 -0.52 -3.92
CA VAL A 135 3.38 -0.27 -4.66
C VAL A 135 3.67 -1.42 -5.63
N ARG A 136 3.48 -2.67 -5.20
CA ARG A 136 3.68 -3.85 -6.08
C ARG A 136 2.70 -3.86 -7.24
N GLU A 137 1.43 -3.55 -7.01
CA GLU A 137 0.41 -3.47 -8.05
C GLU A 137 0.72 -2.35 -9.06
N SER A 138 1.10 -1.17 -8.58
CA SER A 138 1.52 -0.07 -9.47
C SER A 138 2.77 -0.42 -10.28
N GLN A 139 3.73 -1.15 -9.70
CA GLN A 139 4.91 -1.59 -10.44
C GLN A 139 4.56 -2.65 -11.47
N ALA A 140 3.73 -3.63 -11.12
CA ALA A 140 3.26 -4.67 -12.04
C ALA A 140 2.51 -4.08 -13.24
N GLN A 141 1.64 -3.10 -13.01
CA GLN A 141 0.94 -2.39 -14.10
C GLN A 141 1.93 -1.65 -15.02
N LYS A 142 2.93 -0.95 -14.48
CA LYS A 142 3.95 -0.28 -15.29
C LYS A 142 4.80 -1.26 -16.09
N ASP A 143 5.12 -2.40 -15.52
CA ASP A 143 5.90 -3.43 -16.20
C ASP A 143 5.07 -4.05 -17.35
N GLU A 144 3.77 -4.27 -17.15
CA GLU A 144 2.83 -4.75 -18.18
C GLU A 144 2.63 -3.71 -19.30
N GLU A 145 2.42 -2.44 -18.95
CA GLU A 145 2.34 -1.33 -19.91
C GLU A 145 3.63 -1.21 -20.73
N ALA A 146 4.80 -1.32 -20.10
CA ALA A 146 6.09 -1.25 -20.79
C ALA A 146 6.31 -2.42 -21.76
N VAL A 147 5.82 -3.62 -21.43
CA VAL A 147 5.85 -4.78 -22.32
C VAL A 147 4.93 -4.58 -23.50
N GLU A 148 3.70 -4.09 -23.30
CA GLU A 148 2.75 -3.84 -24.37
C GLU A 148 3.20 -2.69 -25.29
N GLU A 149 3.71 -1.58 -24.73
CA GLU A 149 4.29 -0.49 -25.52
C GLU A 149 5.47 -0.98 -26.38
N ARG A 150 6.35 -1.80 -25.80
CA ARG A 150 7.47 -2.42 -26.53
C ARG A 150 6.95 -3.33 -27.64
N ARG A 151 5.89 -4.11 -27.40
CA ARG A 151 5.26 -4.98 -28.40
C ARG A 151 4.64 -4.20 -29.55
N ILE A 152 3.86 -3.16 -29.26
CA ILE A 152 3.23 -2.30 -30.27
C ILE A 152 4.29 -1.58 -31.11
N TRP A 153 5.32 -1.03 -30.47
CA TRP A 153 6.42 -0.36 -31.16
C TRP A 153 7.15 -1.33 -32.11
N LEU A 154 7.47 -2.55 -31.63
CA LEU A 154 8.12 -3.59 -32.42
C LEU A 154 7.27 -4.05 -33.60
N ALA A 155 5.97 -4.32 -33.37
CA ALA A 155 5.05 -4.74 -34.42
C ALA A 155 4.89 -3.67 -35.52
N ARG A 156 4.83 -2.38 -35.14
CA ARG A 156 4.79 -1.27 -36.10
C ARG A 156 6.09 -1.14 -36.87
N TRP A 157 7.23 -1.37 -36.22
CA TRP A 157 8.52 -1.26 -36.86
C TRP A 157 8.81 -2.42 -37.83
N LEU A 158 8.55 -3.67 -37.41
CA LEU A 158 8.69 -4.85 -38.27
C LEU A 158 7.81 -4.72 -39.52
N ARG A 159 6.58 -4.21 -39.36
CA ARG A 159 5.73 -3.83 -40.50
C ARG A 159 6.44 -2.90 -41.49
N GLY A 160 7.12 -1.86 -41.01
CA GLY A 160 7.85 -0.94 -41.88
C GLY A 160 9.05 -1.57 -42.60
N VAL A 161 9.77 -2.49 -41.95
CA VAL A 161 10.91 -3.19 -42.56
C VAL A 161 10.44 -4.21 -43.59
N PHE A 162 9.40 -4.97 -43.27
CA PHE A 162 8.84 -5.98 -44.17
C PHE A 162 8.10 -5.34 -45.33
N ALA A 163 7.29 -4.31 -45.14
CA ALA A 163 6.68 -3.59 -46.25
C ALA A 163 7.72 -3.01 -47.25
N ALA A 164 8.94 -2.73 -46.79
CA ALA A 164 10.04 -2.31 -47.65
C ALA A 164 10.81 -3.48 -48.32
N ALA A 165 10.67 -4.70 -47.79
CA ALA A 165 11.35 -5.91 -48.26
C ALA A 165 10.41 -6.88 -49.02
N ASP A 166 9.10 -6.71 -48.86
CA ASP A 166 8.04 -7.51 -49.45
C ASP A 166 8.04 -7.33 -50.96
N LYS A 167 8.45 -8.39 -51.66
CA LYS A 167 8.51 -8.47 -53.12
C LYS A 167 7.36 -9.28 -53.70
N ASP A 168 6.62 -10.01 -52.88
CA ASP A 168 5.58 -10.95 -53.31
C ASP A 168 4.15 -10.47 -53.00
N GLY A 169 4.01 -9.43 -52.18
CA GLY A 169 2.73 -8.82 -51.83
C GLY A 169 1.89 -9.68 -50.89
N SER A 170 2.52 -10.61 -50.17
CA SER A 170 1.84 -11.57 -49.30
C SER A 170 1.16 -10.94 -48.08
N MET A 171 1.56 -9.74 -47.66
CA MET A 171 1.01 -9.03 -46.49
C MET A 171 1.03 -9.87 -45.19
N THR A 172 1.88 -10.89 -45.12
CA THR A 172 2.09 -11.74 -43.96
C THR A 172 3.57 -11.98 -43.75
N LEU A 173 3.99 -12.13 -42.50
CA LEU A 173 5.35 -12.53 -42.19
C LEU A 173 5.38 -13.95 -41.63
N GLU A 174 5.95 -14.87 -42.41
CA GLU A 174 6.22 -16.23 -41.95
C GLU A 174 7.48 -16.34 -41.08
N ARG A 175 7.47 -17.30 -40.16
CA ARG A 175 8.65 -17.63 -39.34
C ARG A 175 9.88 -18.03 -40.18
N SER A 176 9.65 -18.59 -41.36
CA SER A 176 10.67 -18.96 -42.36
C SER A 176 11.38 -17.72 -42.91
N GLU A 177 10.61 -16.74 -43.38
CA GLU A 177 11.09 -15.46 -43.92
C GLU A 177 11.79 -14.61 -42.88
N TYR A 178 11.26 -14.58 -41.65
CA TYR A 178 11.90 -13.91 -40.53
C TYR A 178 13.30 -14.48 -40.25
N ARG A 179 13.44 -15.81 -40.26
CA ARG A 179 14.75 -16.47 -40.11
C ARG A 179 15.68 -16.19 -41.28
N GLU A 180 15.17 -16.08 -42.50
CA GLU A 180 15.98 -15.76 -43.67
C GLU A 180 16.48 -14.31 -43.64
N LEU A 181 15.66 -13.39 -43.15
CA LEU A 181 16.05 -12.00 -42.87
C LEU A 181 17.14 -11.90 -41.80
N LEU A 182 17.08 -12.74 -40.77
CA LEU A 182 18.15 -12.85 -39.77
C LEU A 182 19.42 -13.51 -40.33
N LYS A 183 19.38 -14.22 -41.47
CA LYS A 183 20.60 -14.75 -42.11
C LYS A 183 21.28 -13.71 -43.01
N SER A 184 20.53 -12.74 -43.53
CA SER A 184 21.09 -11.68 -44.38
C SER A 184 21.88 -10.66 -43.56
N PRO A 185 23.21 -10.54 -43.75
CA PRO A 185 24.03 -9.61 -42.97
C PRO A 185 23.67 -8.13 -43.22
N PHE A 186 23.05 -7.82 -44.35
CA PHE A 186 22.55 -6.47 -44.67
C PHE A 186 21.32 -6.11 -43.83
N HIS A 187 20.34 -7.01 -43.78
CA HIS A 187 19.11 -6.79 -43.01
C HIS A 187 19.35 -6.89 -41.51
N LEU A 188 20.24 -7.79 -41.06
CA LEU A 188 20.61 -7.95 -39.66
C LEU A 188 21.33 -6.73 -39.09
N LYS A 189 22.27 -6.11 -39.84
CA LYS A 189 22.90 -4.85 -39.42
C LYS A 189 21.87 -3.72 -39.29
N ARG A 190 20.91 -3.66 -40.22
CA ARG A 190 19.82 -2.69 -40.17
C ARG A 190 18.89 -2.94 -38.98
N LEU A 191 18.61 -4.22 -38.68
CA LEU A 191 17.87 -4.66 -37.49
C LEU A 191 18.57 -4.22 -36.20
N GLN A 192 19.87 -4.51 -36.06
CA GLN A 192 20.65 -4.16 -34.87
C GLN A 192 20.80 -2.64 -34.67
N GLN A 193 20.99 -1.87 -35.75
CA GLN A 193 21.17 -0.42 -35.65
C GLN A 193 19.90 0.30 -35.20
N VAL A 194 18.73 -0.17 -35.63
CA VAL A 194 17.46 0.50 -35.35
C VAL A 194 16.83 -0.01 -34.06
N ALA A 195 16.89 -1.32 -33.83
CA ALA A 195 16.32 -1.92 -32.63
C ALA A 195 17.19 -1.65 -31.39
N LYS A 196 18.53 -1.49 -31.54
CA LYS A 196 19.49 -1.45 -30.42
C LYS A 196 19.34 -2.63 -29.45
N VAL A 197 18.86 -3.77 -29.95
CA VAL A 197 18.59 -4.96 -29.14
C VAL A 197 19.59 -6.07 -29.51
N PRO A 198 20.09 -6.86 -28.55
CA PRO A 198 20.96 -8.00 -28.84
C PRO A 198 20.29 -9.07 -29.73
N MET A 199 21.12 -9.85 -30.40
CA MET A 199 20.71 -10.90 -31.36
C MET A 199 19.81 -11.99 -30.73
N GLN A 200 19.97 -12.27 -29.43
CA GLN A 200 19.14 -13.25 -28.72
C GLN A 200 17.69 -12.79 -28.60
N ASP A 201 17.48 -11.52 -28.25
CA ASP A 201 16.14 -10.96 -28.14
C ASP A 201 15.47 -10.90 -29.51
N LEU A 202 16.20 -10.60 -30.58
CA LEU A 202 15.68 -10.64 -31.96
C LEU A 202 15.18 -12.04 -32.35
N MET A 203 15.79 -13.11 -31.84
CA MET A 203 15.30 -14.47 -32.10
C MET A 203 14.03 -14.80 -31.32
N GLN A 204 13.93 -14.34 -30.06
CA GLN A 204 12.74 -14.53 -29.23
C GLN A 204 11.58 -13.58 -29.63
N MET A 205 11.88 -12.50 -30.33
CA MET A 205 10.89 -11.49 -30.74
C MET A 205 9.79 -12.03 -31.65
N PHE A 206 10.08 -13.01 -32.52
CA PHE A 206 9.04 -13.64 -33.32
C PHE A 206 8.02 -14.35 -32.43
N ASP A 207 8.51 -15.07 -31.41
CA ASP A 207 7.69 -15.83 -30.48
C ASP A 207 6.88 -14.91 -29.55
N ILE A 208 7.34 -13.67 -29.30
CA ILE A 208 6.61 -12.64 -28.55
C ILE A 208 5.47 -12.02 -29.37
N LEU A 209 5.63 -11.95 -30.70
CA LEU A 209 4.65 -11.35 -31.61
C LEU A 209 3.59 -12.37 -32.08
N ASP A 210 3.99 -13.62 -32.25
CA ASP A 210 3.14 -14.77 -32.60
C ASP A 210 2.36 -15.29 -31.37
N VAL A 211 1.34 -14.52 -30.95
CA VAL A 211 0.48 -14.87 -29.80
C VAL A 211 -0.44 -16.06 -30.10
N ASP A 212 -0.84 -16.22 -31.36
CA ASP A 212 -1.72 -17.32 -31.77
C ASP A 212 -0.94 -18.62 -32.04
N HIS A 213 0.39 -18.57 -31.95
CA HIS A 213 1.32 -19.67 -32.21
C HIS A 213 1.08 -20.33 -33.58
N ASN A 214 0.59 -19.55 -34.54
CA ASN A 214 0.26 -20.00 -35.89
C ASN A 214 1.49 -19.91 -36.82
N GLY A 215 2.61 -19.37 -36.34
CA GLY A 215 3.84 -19.19 -37.11
C GLY A 215 3.77 -18.08 -38.14
N LEU A 216 2.74 -17.24 -38.08
CA LEU A 216 2.38 -16.21 -39.04
C LEU A 216 2.04 -14.90 -38.33
N ILE A 217 2.70 -13.82 -38.72
CA ILE A 217 2.35 -12.48 -38.25
C ILE A 217 1.59 -11.79 -39.39
N GLU A 218 0.26 -11.69 -39.24
CA GLU A 218 -0.59 -11.00 -40.21
C GLU A 218 -0.46 -9.48 -40.08
N PHE A 219 -0.37 -8.79 -41.21
CA PHE A 219 -0.28 -7.33 -41.26
C PHE A 219 -1.63 -6.70 -41.61
N GLN A 220 -2.58 -6.66 -40.66
CA GLN A 220 -3.75 -5.77 -40.74
C GLN A 220 -3.43 -4.36 -40.22
#